data_AF-A0A946RY57-F1
#
_entry.id   AF-A0A946RY57-F1
#
_cell.length_a   1.000
_cell.length_b   1.000
_cell.length_c   1.000
_cell.angle_alpha   90.00
_cell.angle_beta   90.00
_cell.angle_gamma   90.00
#
_symmetry.space_group_name_H-M   'P 1'
#
loop_
_entity.id
_entity.type
_entity.pdbx_description
1 polymer ?
#
loop_
_entity_poly.entity_id
_entity_poly.type
_entity_poly.pdbx_seq_one_letter_code
_entity_poly.pdbx_strand_id
1 'polypeptide(L)' 'MSLTITDECINCGACEPECPNDAITEGDEFYEIDPEL' A
#
# COMPACT_ATOMS: atom_id res chain seq x y z
N MET A 1 -11.19 -0.39 -8.11
CA MET A 1 -9.94 -1.04 -8.57
C MET A 1 -9.40 -1.80 -7.36
N SER A 2 -9.00 -3.06 -7.49
CA SER A 2 -8.19 -3.69 -6.45
C SER A 2 -6.72 -3.51 -6.84
N LEU A 3 -5.98 -2.76 -6.04
CA LEU A 3 -4.53 -2.70 -6.14
C LEU A 3 -3.96 -3.91 -5.38
N THR A 4 -2.80 -4.39 -5.78
CA THR A 4 -2.08 -5.47 -5.09
C THR A 4 -0.63 -5.05 -5.00
N ILE A 5 -0.09 -5.06 -3.78
CA ILE A 5 1.33 -4.82 -3.54
C ILE A 5 2.03 -6.17 -3.68
N THR A 6 3.07 -6.21 -4.51
CA THR A 6 3.88 -7.41 -4.76
C THR A 6 5.19 -7.35 -3.99
N ASP A 7 5.93 -8.44 -4.00
CA ASP A 7 7.29 -8.55 -3.46
C ASP A 7 8.33 -7.67 -4.19
N GLU A 8 7.94 -6.98 -5.27
CA GLU A 8 8.75 -5.96 -5.94
C GLU A 8 8.68 -4.58 -5.24
N CYS A 9 7.88 -4.45 -4.18
CA CYS A 9 7.80 -3.22 -3.41
C CYS A 9 9.13 -2.90 -2.74
N ILE A 10 9.61 -1.67 -2.92
CA ILE A 10 10.89 -1.18 -2.38
C ILE A 10 10.71 -0.21 -1.21
N ASN A 11 9.51 -0.17 -0.61
CA ASN A 11 9.14 0.77 0.46
C ASN A 11 9.44 2.24 0.15
N CYS A 12 9.09 2.71 -1.07
CA CYS A 12 9.34 4.09 -1.46
C CYS A 12 8.35 5.12 -0.89
N GLY A 13 7.21 4.68 -0.35
CA GLY A 13 6.17 5.56 0.23
C GLY A 13 5.39 6.42 -0.76
N ALA A 14 5.56 6.22 -2.07
CA ALA A 14 4.84 7.01 -3.07
C ALA A 14 3.35 6.67 -3.17
N CYS A 15 2.96 5.44 -2.82
CA CYS A 15 1.59 4.97 -2.93
C CYS A 15 0.67 5.39 -1.78
N GLU A 16 1.21 5.55 -0.57
CA GLU A 16 0.45 5.93 0.63
C GLU A 16 -0.32 7.26 0.46
N PRO A 17 0.30 8.40 0.11
CA PRO A 17 -0.40 9.68 -0.01
C PRO A 17 -1.33 9.77 -1.23
N GLU A 18 -1.17 8.88 -2.21
CA GLU A 18 -2.00 8.83 -3.42
C GLU A 18 -3.26 7.96 -3.19
N CYS A 19 -3.33 7.23 -2.08
CA CYS A 19 -4.47 6.38 -1.75
C CYS A 19 -5.66 7.26 -1.35
N PRO A 20 -6.78 7.28 -2.10
CA PRO A 20 -7.89 8.21 -1.86
C PRO A 20 -8.73 7.88 -0.61
N ASN A 21 -8.58 6.67 -0.08
CA ASN A 21 -9.28 6.14 1.08
C ASN A 21 -8.34 5.73 2.21
N ASP A 22 -7.06 6.15 2.14
CA ASP A 22 -6.05 5.88 3.17
C ASP A 22 -5.92 4.38 3.56
N ALA A 23 -6.16 3.48 2.59
CA ALA A 23 -6.16 2.04 2.79
C ALA A 23 -4.75 1.40 2.73
N ILE A 24 -3.71 2.20 2.45
CA ILE A 24 -2.33 1.73 2.27
C ILE A 24 -1.49 2.19 3.47
N THR A 25 -0.75 1.27 4.09
CA THR A 25 0.11 1.56 5.25
C THR A 25 1.48 0.88 5.14
N GLU A 26 2.49 1.40 5.84
CA GLU A 26 3.83 0.82 5.89
C GLU A 26 3.83 -0.46 6.76
N GLY A 27 4.18 -1.61 6.16
CA GLY A 27 4.36 -2.89 6.85
C GLY A 27 5.83 -3.22 7.13
N ASP A 28 6.10 -4.45 7.59
CA ASP A 28 7.46 -4.86 8.00
C ASP A 28 8.42 -5.04 6.81
N GLU A 29 7.95 -5.65 5.71
CA GLU A 29 8.75 -5.91 4.51
C GLU A 29 8.28 -5.10 3.30
N PHE A 30 6.95 -4.93 3.17
CA PHE A 30 6.31 -4.20 2.08
C PHE A 30 5.17 -3.36 2.65
N TYR A 31 4.74 -2.35 1.90
CA TYR A 31 3.46 -1.69 2.17
C TYR A 31 2.31 -2.71 2.09
N GLU A 32 1.30 -2.52 2.93
CA GLU A 32 0.14 -3.38 3.04
C GLU A 32 -1.14 -2.61 2.67
N ILE A 33 -2.12 -3.31 2.10
CA ILE A 33 -3.43 -2.76 1.74
C ILE A 33 -4.50 -3.38 2.63
N ASP A 34 -5.28 -2.55 3.31
CA ASP A 34 -6.49 -2.96 4.01
C ASP A 34 -7.69 -2.99 3.03
N PRO A 35 -8.25 -4.16 2.69
CA PRO A 35 -9.37 -4.26 1.77
C PRO A 35 -10.73 -3.86 2.38
N GLU A 36 -10.78 -3.59 3.69
CA GLU A 36 -12.01 -3.20 4.39
C GLU A 36 -12.22 -1.67 4.46
N LEU A 37 -11.25 -0.88 3.97
CA LEU A 37 -11.27 0.59 3.89
C LEU A 37 -11.62 1.11 2.48
#